data_AF-A0A6N9CAT6-F1
#
_entry.id   AF-A0A6N9CAT6-F1
#
_cell.length_a   1.000
_cell.length_b   1.000
_cell.length_c   1.000
_cell.angle_alpha   90.00
_cell.angle_beta   90.00
_cell.angle_gamma   90.00
#
_symmetry.space_group_name_H-M   'P 1'
#
loop_
_entity.id
_entity.type
_entity.pdbx_description
1 polymer ?
#
loop_
_entity_poly.entity_id
_entity_poly.type
_entity_poly.pdbx_seq_one_letter_code
_entity_poly.pdbx_strand_id
1 'polypeptide(L)'
;MVKGYLFFDELVFISDQLLSVFNRCTVDLAYQISFKDVQQFRRQLCTWDSNFIKPPMSLIAACHLGRLSDFYRHKLDFSVFQGFDAADQELIRKEIAAYAAREALDALIGYRLRNWASIGLQAPKWQLYQNLVRDYYERTVSQERRTQIKDVEGTLAQRTNLTPAAIHIRCVGELFFEVDEIRLMSKVRLDKYLEGVCRQITGQKDPGGTRHQPLSMPDVLHDSFQFFGLTYPTDLNALRERYHQLALSYHPDKGGSLEMMQQLNTAYRRISDYLRQTGTDRAS
;
A
#
# COMPACT_ATOMS: atom_id res chain seq x y z
N MET A 1 10.78 12.18 34.12
CA MET A 1 10.66 10.79 33.61
C MET A 1 9.32 10.64 32.92
N VAL A 2 9.28 10.76 31.59
CA VAL A 2 8.10 10.47 30.76
C VAL A 2 8.23 9.00 30.38
N LYS A 3 7.74 8.07 31.21
CA LYS A 3 8.07 6.63 31.10
C LYS A 3 6.98 5.72 30.53
N GLY A 4 5.78 6.22 30.21
CA GLY A 4 4.66 5.35 29.81
C GLY A 4 4.06 5.57 28.42
N TYR A 5 4.10 6.80 27.89
CA TYR A 5 3.17 7.20 26.83
C TYR A 5 3.63 6.93 25.39
N LEU A 6 4.94 6.86 25.13
CA LEU A 6 5.47 6.89 23.75
C LEU A 6 5.58 5.50 23.08
N PHE A 7 5.36 4.40 23.80
CA PHE A 7 5.73 3.07 23.29
C PHE A 7 4.58 2.38 22.55
N PHE A 8 3.34 2.59 22.99
CA PHE A 8 2.18 1.99 22.33
C PHE A 8 1.84 2.67 21.01
N ASP A 9 2.26 3.93 20.81
CA ASP A 9 2.11 4.66 19.54
C ASP A 9 2.67 3.88 18.33
N GLU A 10 3.70 3.05 18.56
CA GLU A 10 4.31 2.19 17.53
C GLU A 10 3.43 1.03 17.06
N LEU A 11 2.34 0.68 17.77
CA LEU A 11 1.47 -0.46 17.43
C LEU A 11 -0.03 -0.12 17.45
N VAL A 12 -0.45 0.98 18.08
CA VAL A 12 -1.86 1.43 18.10
C VAL A 12 -2.41 1.76 16.72
N PHE A 13 -1.53 2.07 15.76
CA PHE A 13 -1.93 2.30 14.36
C PHE A 13 -2.48 1.03 13.69
N ILE A 14 -2.27 -0.16 14.26
CA ILE A 14 -2.73 -1.43 13.71
C ILE A 14 -4.25 -1.57 13.82
N SER A 15 -4.84 -1.28 14.99
CA SER A 15 -6.30 -1.32 15.18
C SER A 15 -6.77 -0.59 16.43
N ASP A 16 -8.04 -0.18 16.43
CA ASP A 16 -8.68 0.48 17.58
C ASP A 16 -8.84 -0.46 18.79
N GLN A 17 -8.90 -1.77 18.54
CA GLN A 17 -8.95 -2.78 19.60
C GLN A 17 -7.62 -2.83 20.36
N LEU A 18 -6.49 -2.79 19.65
CA LEU A 18 -5.17 -2.68 20.27
C LEU A 18 -5.00 -1.37 21.02
N LEU A 19 -5.48 -0.25 20.46
CA LEU A 19 -5.49 1.02 21.17
C LEU A 19 -6.26 0.94 22.50
N SER A 20 -7.43 0.29 22.50
CA SER A 20 -8.20 0.07 23.72
C SER A 20 -7.44 -0.79 24.75
N VAL A 21 -6.82 -1.89 24.32
CA VAL A 21 -5.99 -2.75 25.18
C VAL A 21 -4.85 -1.96 25.82
N PHE A 22 -4.07 -1.25 25.00
CA PHE A 22 -2.90 -0.52 25.47
C PHE A 22 -3.28 0.65 26.38
N ASN A 23 -4.35 1.38 26.08
CA ASN A 23 -4.85 2.46 26.93
C ASN A 23 -5.25 1.96 28.33
N ARG A 24 -5.88 0.79 28.46
CA ARG A 24 -6.19 0.21 29.77
C ARG A 24 -4.92 -0.11 30.57
N CYS A 25 -3.88 -0.60 29.90
CA CYS A 25 -2.63 -0.98 30.55
C CYS A 25 -1.74 0.22 30.93
N THR A 26 -1.87 1.38 30.28
CA THR A 26 -1.10 2.59 30.67
C THR A 26 -1.32 3.04 32.12
N VAL A 27 -2.42 2.62 32.75
CA VAL A 27 -2.77 2.94 34.14
C VAL A 27 -2.13 1.96 35.13
N ASP A 28 -1.75 0.77 34.67
CA ASP A 28 -1.23 -0.31 35.52
C ASP A 28 0.29 -0.41 35.39
N LEU A 29 1.00 -0.06 36.48
CA LEU A 29 2.45 -0.08 36.58
C LEU A 29 3.07 -1.47 36.43
N ALA A 30 2.26 -2.54 36.44
CA ALA A 30 2.70 -3.93 36.29
C ALA A 30 3.27 -4.25 34.90
N TYR A 31 2.88 -3.50 33.86
CA TYR A 31 3.28 -3.79 32.48
C TYR A 31 4.46 -2.90 32.04
N GLN A 32 5.68 -3.28 32.43
CA GLN A 32 6.89 -2.62 31.93
C GLN A 32 7.43 -3.33 30.68
N ILE A 33 6.91 -2.96 29.52
CA ILE A 33 7.51 -3.32 28.23
C ILE A 33 8.47 -2.22 27.82
N SER A 34 9.71 -2.57 27.49
CA SER A 34 10.68 -1.57 27.04
C SER A 34 10.40 -1.16 25.59
N PHE A 35 10.60 0.13 25.29
CA PHE A 35 10.53 0.64 23.91
C PHE A 35 11.39 -0.16 22.93
N LYS A 36 12.57 -0.55 23.39
CA LYS A 36 13.54 -1.30 22.58
C LYS A 36 12.97 -2.64 22.16
N ASP A 37 12.25 -3.33 23.05
CA ASP A 37 11.63 -4.61 22.75
C ASP A 37 10.47 -4.43 21.76
N VAL A 38 9.65 -3.39 21.92
CA VAL A 38 8.58 -3.06 20.95
C VAL A 38 9.16 -2.73 19.57
N GLN A 39 10.21 -1.93 19.51
CA GLN A 39 10.88 -1.60 18.25
C GLN A 39 11.49 -2.84 17.59
N GLN A 40 12.16 -3.69 18.37
CA GLN A 40 12.72 -4.94 17.85
C GLN A 40 11.63 -5.88 17.34
N PHE A 41 10.49 -5.96 18.04
CA PHE A 41 9.33 -6.70 17.59
C PHE A 41 8.76 -6.13 16.29
N ARG A 42 8.58 -4.80 16.20
CA ARG A 42 8.03 -4.11 15.02
C ARG A 42 8.85 -4.39 13.74
N ARG A 43 10.17 -4.54 13.84
CA ARG A 43 11.02 -4.92 12.69
C ARG A 43 10.62 -6.25 12.05
N GLN A 44 9.97 -7.14 12.80
CA GLN A 44 9.46 -8.41 12.24
C GLN A 44 8.19 -8.21 11.39
N LEU A 45 7.52 -7.07 11.51
CA LEU A 45 6.26 -6.74 10.82
C LEU A 45 6.49 -5.91 9.54
N CYS A 46 7.53 -5.09 9.48
CA CYS A 46 7.77 -4.17 8.37
C CYS A 46 8.46 -4.85 7.19
N THR A 47 7.80 -4.92 6.03
CA THR A 47 8.30 -5.67 4.85
C THR A 47 9.63 -5.20 4.28
N TRP A 48 10.00 -3.93 4.52
CA TRP A 48 11.29 -3.36 4.13
C TRP A 48 12.42 -3.66 5.11
N ASP A 49 12.13 -4.19 6.30
CA ASP A 49 13.15 -4.58 7.27
C ASP A 49 13.70 -5.98 6.96
N SER A 50 14.99 -6.19 7.15
CA SER A 50 15.63 -7.50 6.95
C SER A 50 15.12 -8.58 7.90
N ASN A 51 14.57 -8.18 9.06
CA ASN A 51 14.00 -9.09 10.06
C ASN A 51 12.54 -9.47 9.77
N PHE A 52 11.96 -8.94 8.69
CA PHE A 52 10.60 -9.30 8.29
C PHE A 52 10.48 -10.81 8.06
N ILE A 53 9.50 -11.43 8.69
CA ILE A 53 9.24 -12.85 8.53
C ILE A 53 8.52 -13.07 7.19
N LYS A 54 9.28 -13.50 6.18
CA LYS A 54 8.74 -13.77 4.84
C LYS A 54 7.90 -15.05 4.82
N PRO A 55 6.63 -14.99 4.42
CA PRO A 55 5.79 -16.17 4.27
C PRO A 55 6.15 -16.95 2.99
N PRO A 56 5.83 -18.25 2.90
CA PRO A 56 5.99 -19.00 1.67
C PRO A 56 5.21 -18.36 0.51
N MET A 57 5.83 -18.26 -0.67
CA MET A 57 5.17 -17.65 -1.84
C MET A 57 3.89 -18.38 -2.27
N SER A 58 3.79 -19.69 -2.02
CA SER A 58 2.56 -20.46 -2.26
C SER A 58 1.40 -19.96 -1.41
N LEU A 59 1.68 -19.53 -0.16
CA LEU A 59 0.69 -19.01 0.77
C LEU A 59 0.23 -17.61 0.35
N ILE A 60 1.16 -16.76 -0.07
CA ILE A 60 0.88 -15.43 -0.62
C ILE A 60 0.08 -15.53 -1.92
N ALA A 61 0.50 -16.42 -2.83
CA ALA A 61 -0.15 -16.58 -4.13
C ALA A 61 -1.61 -17.06 -4.04
N ALA A 62 -2.00 -17.69 -2.92
CA ALA A 62 -3.37 -18.09 -2.66
C ALA A 62 -4.30 -16.92 -2.25
N CYS A 63 -3.76 -15.74 -1.95
CA CYS A 63 -4.51 -14.56 -1.47
C CYS A 63 -5.46 -14.89 -0.29
N HIS A 64 -5.09 -15.83 0.58
CA HIS A 64 -5.97 -16.26 1.67
C HIS A 64 -5.55 -15.61 2.99
N LEU A 65 -6.14 -14.45 3.31
CA LEU A 65 -5.76 -13.64 4.46
C LEU A 65 -5.77 -14.42 5.79
N GLY A 66 -6.76 -15.28 6.01
CA GLY A 66 -6.84 -16.13 7.22
C GLY A 66 -5.62 -17.04 7.41
N ARG A 67 -5.20 -17.78 6.38
CA ARG A 67 -4.03 -18.67 6.45
C ARG A 67 -2.72 -17.89 6.60
N LEU A 68 -2.62 -16.70 6.03
CA LEU A 68 -1.48 -15.81 6.25
C LEU A 68 -1.43 -15.30 7.69
N SER A 69 -2.59 -14.89 8.24
CA SER A 69 -2.71 -14.51 9.64
C SER A 69 -2.31 -15.67 10.56
N ASP A 70 -2.78 -16.89 10.27
CA ASP A 70 -2.38 -18.08 11.04
C ASP A 70 -0.87 -18.32 10.96
N PHE A 71 -0.27 -18.17 9.79
CA PHE A 71 1.18 -18.26 9.63
C PHE A 71 1.91 -17.28 10.56
N TYR A 72 1.54 -15.99 10.54
CA TYR A 72 2.18 -14.99 11.40
C TYR A 72 1.93 -15.23 12.88
N ARG A 73 0.75 -15.70 13.27
CA ARG A 73 0.43 -16.03 14.66
C ARG A 73 1.37 -17.10 15.25
N HIS A 74 1.84 -18.04 14.42
CA HIS A 74 2.78 -19.09 14.85
C HIS A 74 4.26 -18.72 14.68
N LYS A 75 4.57 -17.66 13.91
CA LYS A 75 5.95 -17.32 13.55
C LYS A 75 6.49 -16.11 14.28
N LEU A 76 5.63 -15.15 14.64
CA LEU A 76 6.05 -13.98 15.42
C LEU A 76 6.27 -14.37 16.88
N ASP A 77 7.32 -13.81 17.47
CA ASP A 77 7.57 -13.97 18.91
C ASP A 77 6.80 -12.91 19.71
N PHE A 78 5.71 -13.33 20.34
CA PHE A 78 4.87 -12.47 21.19
C PHE A 78 5.33 -12.43 22.65
N SER A 79 6.55 -12.89 22.97
CA SER A 79 7.10 -12.89 24.33
C SER A 79 7.08 -11.50 24.99
N VAL A 80 7.27 -10.45 24.19
CA VAL A 80 7.20 -9.05 24.62
C VAL A 80 5.85 -8.66 25.26
N PHE A 81 4.77 -9.40 24.96
CA PHE A 81 3.43 -9.16 25.50
C PHE A 81 3.01 -10.13 26.60
N GLN A 82 3.92 -10.94 27.16
CA GLN A 82 3.60 -11.92 28.21
C GLN A 82 3.03 -11.30 29.50
N GLY A 83 3.27 -10.00 29.72
CA GLY A 83 2.73 -9.28 30.86
C GLY A 83 1.20 -9.29 30.87
N PHE A 84 0.56 -9.04 29.72
CA PHE A 84 -0.91 -8.84 29.58
C PHE A 84 -1.72 -10.04 30.08
N ASP A 85 -3.00 -9.83 30.41
CA ASP A 85 -3.88 -10.97 30.69
C ASP A 85 -4.10 -11.86 29.44
N ALA A 86 -4.59 -13.08 29.64
CA ALA A 86 -4.69 -14.06 28.57
C ALA A 86 -5.62 -13.63 27.41
N ALA A 87 -6.68 -12.86 27.71
CA ALA A 87 -7.63 -12.39 26.71
C ALA A 87 -7.00 -11.28 25.86
N ASP A 88 -6.33 -10.33 26.49
CA ASP A 88 -5.62 -9.25 25.82
C ASP A 88 -4.42 -9.77 25.03
N GLN A 89 -3.69 -10.78 25.54
CA GLN A 89 -2.64 -11.45 24.77
C GLN A 89 -3.17 -12.07 23.48
N GLU A 90 -4.31 -12.77 23.51
CA GLU A 90 -4.86 -13.39 22.30
C GLU A 90 -5.36 -12.33 21.31
N LEU A 91 -5.98 -11.26 21.82
CA LEU A 91 -6.37 -10.13 20.99
C LEU A 91 -5.16 -9.48 20.31
N ILE A 92 -4.08 -9.24 21.06
CA ILE A 92 -2.83 -8.70 20.54
C ILE A 92 -2.27 -9.60 19.43
N ARG A 93 -2.17 -10.91 19.69
CA ARG A 93 -1.69 -11.89 18.69
C ARG A 93 -2.50 -11.84 17.42
N LYS A 94 -3.83 -11.84 17.55
CA LYS A 94 -4.77 -11.84 16.41
C LYS A 94 -4.62 -10.58 15.56
N GLU A 95 -4.64 -9.40 16.19
CA GLU A 95 -4.62 -8.12 15.48
C GLU A 95 -3.28 -7.88 14.79
N ILE A 96 -2.16 -8.18 15.46
CA ILE A 96 -0.82 -8.03 14.89
C ILE A 96 -0.57 -9.04 13.76
N ALA A 97 -0.99 -10.30 13.93
CA ALA A 97 -0.85 -11.30 12.87
C ALA A 97 -1.69 -10.95 11.63
N ALA A 98 -2.91 -10.42 11.84
CA ALA A 98 -3.75 -9.94 10.75
C ALA A 98 -3.13 -8.74 10.03
N TYR A 99 -2.47 -7.83 10.75
CA TYR A 99 -1.72 -6.73 10.16
C TYR A 99 -0.53 -7.20 9.34
N ALA A 100 0.32 -8.07 9.90
CA ALA A 100 1.46 -8.63 9.18
C ALA A 100 1.03 -9.36 7.89
N ALA A 101 -0.11 -10.04 7.92
CA ALA A 101 -0.70 -10.68 6.73
C ALA A 101 -1.10 -9.66 5.64
N ARG A 102 -1.70 -8.52 6.01
CA ARG A 102 -2.06 -7.44 5.07
C ARG A 102 -0.82 -6.77 4.48
N GLU A 103 0.14 -6.44 5.34
CA GLU A 103 1.43 -5.85 4.97
C GLU A 103 2.20 -6.76 3.99
N ALA A 104 2.24 -8.07 4.26
CA ALA A 104 2.83 -9.05 3.35
C ALA A 104 2.11 -9.12 2.00
N LEU A 105 0.78 -9.05 2.00
CA LEU A 105 -0.02 -9.07 0.77
C LEU A 105 0.23 -7.82 -0.08
N ASP A 106 0.14 -6.63 0.51
CA ASP A 106 0.40 -5.35 -0.17
C ASP A 106 1.79 -5.37 -0.81
N ALA A 107 2.83 -5.66 -0.01
CA ALA A 107 4.22 -5.57 -0.43
C ALA A 107 4.63 -6.65 -1.46
N LEU A 108 4.16 -7.88 -1.30
CA LEU A 108 4.64 -9.00 -2.13
C LEU A 108 3.82 -9.22 -3.40
N ILE A 109 2.52 -8.92 -3.37
CA ILE A 109 1.64 -9.13 -4.54
C ILE A 109 0.71 -7.97 -4.86
N GLY A 110 0.26 -7.17 -3.90
CA GLY A 110 -0.76 -6.14 -4.10
C GLY A 110 -0.37 -5.16 -5.21
N TYR A 111 0.80 -4.53 -5.07
CA TYR A 111 1.35 -3.65 -6.11
C TYR A 111 1.54 -4.33 -7.47
N ARG A 112 1.97 -5.60 -7.47
CA ARG A 112 2.21 -6.35 -8.72
C ARG A 112 0.89 -6.67 -9.42
N LEU A 113 -0.11 -7.11 -8.67
CA LEU A 113 -1.44 -7.43 -9.18
C LEU A 113 -2.13 -6.18 -9.74
N ARG A 114 -2.03 -5.04 -9.04
CA ARG A 114 -2.50 -3.74 -9.54
C ARG A 114 -1.90 -3.40 -10.90
N ASN A 115 -0.58 -3.48 -11.02
CA ASN A 115 0.14 -3.17 -12.25
C ASN A 115 -0.14 -4.17 -13.39
N TRP A 116 -0.30 -5.45 -13.06
CA TRP A 116 -0.68 -6.46 -14.06
C TRP A 116 -2.12 -6.28 -14.53
N ALA A 117 -3.05 -5.98 -13.62
CA ALA A 117 -4.43 -5.77 -13.96
C ALA A 117 -4.63 -4.55 -14.87
N SER A 118 -3.84 -3.47 -14.70
CA SER A 118 -3.92 -2.30 -15.58
C SER A 118 -3.55 -2.58 -17.04
N ILE A 119 -2.86 -3.69 -17.32
CA ILE A 119 -2.56 -4.18 -18.68
C ILE A 119 -3.34 -5.45 -19.04
N GLY A 120 -4.43 -5.74 -18.31
CA GLY A 120 -5.33 -6.86 -18.57
C GLY A 120 -4.84 -8.23 -18.09
N LEU A 121 -3.71 -8.31 -17.38
CA LEU A 121 -3.18 -9.56 -16.83
C LEU A 121 -3.64 -9.79 -15.39
N GLN A 122 -3.89 -11.05 -15.02
CA GLN A 122 -4.25 -11.44 -13.65
C GLN A 122 -5.48 -10.70 -13.08
N ALA A 123 -6.36 -10.16 -13.94
CA ALA A 123 -7.56 -9.43 -13.53
C ALA A 123 -8.45 -10.20 -12.53
N PRO A 124 -8.69 -11.52 -12.67
CA PRO A 124 -9.46 -12.28 -11.68
C PRO A 124 -8.81 -12.29 -10.29
N LYS A 125 -7.47 -12.39 -10.24
CA LYS A 125 -6.72 -12.41 -8.99
C LYS A 125 -6.62 -11.02 -8.35
N TRP A 126 -6.56 -9.98 -9.17
CA TRP A 126 -6.69 -8.60 -8.71
C TRP A 126 -8.09 -8.33 -8.15
N GLN A 127 -9.15 -8.79 -8.81
CA GLN A 127 -10.52 -8.66 -8.30
C GLN A 127 -10.69 -9.36 -6.95
N LEU A 128 -10.11 -10.56 -6.79
CA LEU A 128 -10.08 -11.25 -5.50
C LEU A 128 -9.40 -10.40 -4.43
N TYR A 129 -8.26 -9.79 -4.76
CA TYR A 129 -7.53 -8.89 -3.87
C TYR A 129 -8.36 -7.69 -3.44
N GLN A 130 -8.97 -6.99 -4.42
CA GLN A 130 -9.81 -5.82 -4.17
C GLN A 130 -11.02 -6.16 -3.30
N ASN A 131 -11.60 -7.36 -3.44
CA ASN A 131 -12.67 -7.81 -2.56
C ASN A 131 -12.19 -7.91 -1.10
N LEU A 132 -10.99 -8.42 -0.85
CA LEU A 132 -10.43 -8.49 0.51
C LEU A 132 -10.18 -7.09 1.10
N VAL A 133 -9.67 -6.15 0.30
CA VAL A 133 -9.45 -4.76 0.72
C VAL A 133 -10.78 -4.07 1.02
N ARG A 134 -11.81 -4.28 0.19
CA ARG A 134 -13.16 -3.76 0.44
C ARG A 134 -13.76 -4.34 1.72
N ASP A 135 -13.67 -5.65 1.92
CA ASP A 135 -14.16 -6.30 3.13
C ASP A 135 -13.41 -5.82 4.39
N TYR A 136 -12.15 -5.40 4.24
CA TYR A 136 -11.40 -4.75 5.31
C TYR A 136 -11.91 -3.34 5.59
N TYR A 137 -12.02 -2.49 4.56
CA TYR A 137 -12.59 -1.14 4.64
C TYR A 137 -13.95 -1.12 5.36
N GLU A 138 -14.88 -2.00 4.97
CA GLU A 138 -16.23 -2.04 5.54
C GLU A 138 -16.23 -2.43 7.03
N ARG A 139 -15.19 -3.10 7.51
CA ARG A 139 -15.06 -3.50 8.92
C ARG A 139 -14.29 -2.50 9.76
N THR A 140 -13.30 -1.81 9.19
CA THR A 140 -12.35 -1.00 9.97
C THR A 140 -12.59 0.50 9.85
N VAL A 141 -13.17 0.98 8.76
CA VAL A 141 -13.48 2.41 8.62
C VAL A 141 -14.82 2.72 9.27
N SER A 142 -14.80 3.67 10.22
CA SER A 142 -15.99 4.09 10.97
C SER A 142 -17.13 4.54 10.06
N GLN A 143 -18.38 4.34 10.51
CA GLN A 143 -19.57 4.77 9.77
C GLN A 143 -19.55 6.26 9.40
N GLU A 144 -19.09 7.13 10.29
CA GLU A 144 -18.99 8.58 10.04
C GLU A 144 -18.13 8.88 8.81
N ARG A 145 -16.91 8.32 8.76
CA ARG A 145 -16.00 8.47 7.62
C ARG A 145 -16.57 7.88 6.34
N ARG A 146 -17.22 6.71 6.41
CA ARG A 146 -17.88 6.10 5.24
C ARG A 146 -18.98 7.01 4.68
N THR A 147 -19.74 7.69 5.54
CA THR A 147 -20.74 8.67 5.11
C THR A 147 -20.07 9.85 4.41
N GLN A 148 -19.02 10.44 5.00
CA GLN A 148 -18.27 11.55 4.38
C GLN A 148 -17.72 11.17 3.00
N ILE A 149 -17.15 9.97 2.87
CA ILE A 149 -16.66 9.45 1.59
C ILE A 149 -17.81 9.34 0.58
N LYS A 150 -18.96 8.78 0.97
CA LYS A 150 -20.14 8.64 0.10
C LYS A 150 -20.70 9.98 -0.38
N ASP A 151 -20.68 11.02 0.44
CA ASP A 151 -21.12 12.36 0.04
C ASP A 151 -20.24 12.92 -1.08
N VAL A 152 -18.93 12.68 -0.98
CA VAL A 152 -17.96 13.04 -2.03
C VAL A 152 -18.14 12.20 -3.28
N GLU A 153 -18.34 10.89 -3.14
CA GLU A 153 -18.63 9.99 -4.27
C GLU A 153 -19.88 10.44 -5.04
N GLY A 154 -20.94 10.82 -4.35
CA GLY A 154 -22.17 11.35 -4.96
C GLY A 154 -21.93 12.64 -5.74
N THR A 155 -21.10 13.54 -5.19
CA THR A 155 -20.70 14.77 -5.88
C THR A 155 -19.90 14.48 -7.16
N LEU A 156 -18.98 13.51 -7.10
CA LEU A 156 -18.16 13.13 -8.27
C LEU A 156 -18.97 12.41 -9.34
N ALA A 157 -19.93 11.59 -8.95
CA ALA A 157 -20.84 10.90 -9.87
C ALA A 157 -21.70 11.89 -10.66
N GLN A 158 -22.05 13.05 -10.10
CA GLN A 158 -22.79 14.10 -10.80
C GLN A 158 -21.91 14.92 -11.75
N ARG A 159 -20.60 14.96 -11.51
CA ARG A 159 -19.65 15.86 -12.21
C ARG A 159 -18.77 15.15 -13.22
N THR A 160 -18.80 13.82 -13.27
CA THR A 160 -17.92 13.02 -14.13
C THR A 160 -18.66 11.85 -14.76
N ASN A 161 -18.08 11.28 -15.81
CA ASN A 161 -18.57 10.06 -16.46
C ASN A 161 -17.94 8.78 -15.88
N LEU A 162 -17.32 8.86 -14.70
CA LEU A 162 -16.70 7.69 -14.06
C LEU A 162 -17.78 6.77 -13.47
N THR A 163 -17.50 5.47 -13.47
CA THR A 163 -18.37 4.50 -12.81
C THR A 163 -18.29 4.65 -11.28
N PRO A 164 -19.35 4.31 -10.53
CA PRO A 164 -19.31 4.34 -9.06
C PRO A 164 -18.14 3.56 -8.47
N ALA A 165 -17.81 2.41 -9.06
CA ALA A 165 -16.67 1.60 -8.64
C ALA A 165 -15.32 2.32 -8.85
N ALA A 166 -15.15 3.01 -9.98
CA ALA A 166 -13.93 3.79 -10.23
C ALA A 166 -13.80 4.98 -9.29
N ILE A 167 -14.91 5.67 -8.97
CA ILE A 167 -14.93 6.76 -8.00
C ILE A 167 -14.59 6.24 -6.61
N HIS A 168 -15.22 5.15 -6.18
CA HIS A 168 -14.96 4.53 -4.88
C HIS A 168 -13.49 4.14 -4.70
N ILE A 169 -12.90 3.49 -5.70
CA ILE A 169 -11.48 3.14 -5.73
C ILE A 169 -10.59 4.38 -5.54
N ARG A 170 -10.96 5.52 -6.13
CA ARG A 170 -10.19 6.77 -5.99
C ARG A 170 -10.34 7.39 -4.61
N CYS A 171 -11.50 7.26 -3.98
CA CYS A 171 -11.72 7.77 -2.63
C CYS A 171 -11.07 6.88 -1.57
N VAL A 172 -11.15 5.56 -1.73
CA VAL A 172 -10.79 4.60 -0.66
C VAL A 172 -9.40 3.97 -0.85
N GLY A 173 -8.88 3.95 -2.07
CA GLY A 173 -7.68 3.19 -2.43
C GLY A 173 -7.99 1.76 -2.89
N GLU A 174 -6.93 1.04 -3.20
CA GLU A 174 -6.92 -0.32 -3.74
C GLU A 174 -6.08 -1.29 -2.89
N LEU A 175 -5.34 -0.77 -1.90
CA LEU A 175 -4.40 -1.52 -1.05
C LEU A 175 -4.77 -1.38 0.43
N PHE A 176 -4.34 -2.34 1.27
CA PHE A 176 -4.70 -2.32 2.70
C PHE A 176 -4.13 -1.10 3.42
N PHE A 177 -2.88 -0.72 3.11
CA PHE A 177 -2.27 0.45 3.75
C PHE A 177 -3.02 1.75 3.43
N GLU A 178 -3.60 1.89 2.24
CA GLU A 178 -4.40 3.08 1.85
C GLU A 178 -5.68 3.17 2.72
N VAL A 179 -6.30 2.01 2.99
CA VAL A 179 -7.43 1.92 3.92
C VAL A 179 -7.02 2.25 5.36
N ASP A 180 -5.84 1.78 5.80
CA ASP A 180 -5.30 2.12 7.12
C ASP A 180 -5.01 3.62 7.26
N GLU A 181 -4.49 4.26 6.21
CA GLU A 181 -4.34 5.71 6.19
C GLU A 181 -5.69 6.40 6.38
N ILE A 182 -6.71 6.05 5.60
CA ILE A 182 -8.05 6.63 5.71
C ILE A 182 -8.64 6.45 7.10
N ARG A 183 -8.45 5.27 7.71
CA ARG A 183 -8.89 4.98 9.08
C ARG A 183 -8.25 5.94 10.09
N LEU A 184 -6.95 6.21 9.93
CA LEU A 184 -6.13 6.97 10.87
C LEU A 184 -6.10 8.48 10.64
N MET A 185 -6.50 8.98 9.47
CA MET A 185 -6.51 10.41 9.15
C MET A 185 -7.32 11.20 10.18
N SER A 186 -6.90 12.40 10.59
CA SER A 186 -7.83 13.29 11.29
C SER A 186 -8.97 13.72 10.35
N LYS A 187 -10.11 14.18 10.88
CA LYS A 187 -11.21 14.71 10.06
C LYS A 187 -10.72 15.76 9.05
N VAL A 188 -9.94 16.74 9.52
CA VAL A 188 -9.34 17.79 8.69
C VAL A 188 -8.43 17.21 7.59
N ARG A 189 -7.67 16.16 7.89
CA ARG A 189 -6.80 15.50 6.90
C ARG A 189 -7.62 14.72 5.87
N LEU A 190 -8.68 14.05 6.29
CA LEU A 190 -9.60 13.34 5.41
C LEU A 190 -10.32 14.30 4.45
N ASP A 191 -10.82 15.43 4.96
CA ASP A 191 -11.47 16.47 4.15
C ASP A 191 -10.51 16.96 3.04
N LYS A 192 -9.28 17.33 3.42
CA LYS A 192 -8.25 17.77 2.46
C LYS A 192 -7.87 16.69 1.44
N TYR A 193 -7.79 15.43 1.88
CA TYR A 193 -7.53 14.30 1.00
C TYR A 193 -8.66 14.14 -0.04
N LEU A 194 -9.92 14.15 0.39
CA LEU A 194 -11.08 14.03 -0.50
C LEU A 194 -11.22 15.23 -1.44
N GLU A 195 -10.92 16.45 -1.00
CA GLU A 195 -10.79 17.62 -1.87
C GLU A 195 -9.69 17.43 -2.93
N GLY A 196 -8.57 16.81 -2.55
CA GLY A 196 -7.51 16.42 -3.46
C GLY A 196 -7.99 15.45 -4.53
N VAL A 197 -8.69 14.39 -4.12
CA VAL A 197 -9.31 13.39 -5.01
C VAL A 197 -10.30 14.08 -5.98
N CYS A 198 -11.17 14.95 -5.46
CA CYS A 198 -12.10 15.72 -6.29
C CYS A 198 -11.40 16.55 -7.35
N ARG A 199 -10.35 17.30 -6.98
CA ARG A 199 -9.58 18.13 -7.92
C ARG A 199 -8.91 17.28 -8.99
N GLN A 200 -8.29 16.16 -8.60
CA GLN A 200 -7.63 15.24 -9.53
C GLN A 200 -8.62 14.65 -10.55
N ILE A 201 -9.81 14.25 -10.09
CA ILE A 201 -10.84 13.64 -10.95
C ILE A 201 -11.51 14.65 -11.88
N THR A 202 -11.79 15.87 -11.38
CA THR A 202 -12.51 16.90 -12.14
C THR A 202 -11.61 17.83 -12.96
N GLY A 203 -10.28 17.76 -12.76
CA GLY A 203 -9.31 18.63 -13.41
C GLY A 203 -9.31 20.09 -12.89
N GLN A 204 -9.91 20.35 -11.72
CA GLN A 204 -9.92 21.69 -11.12
C GLN A 204 -8.51 22.08 -10.63
N LYS A 205 -8.08 23.31 -10.95
CA LYS A 205 -6.80 23.88 -10.51
C LYS A 205 -6.91 24.43 -9.09
N ASP A 206 -5.77 24.52 -8.40
CA ASP A 206 -5.71 25.18 -7.09
C ASP A 206 -6.05 26.67 -7.17
N PRO A 207 -6.70 27.22 -6.14
CA PRO A 207 -6.98 28.65 -6.04
C PRO A 207 -5.69 29.51 -6.01
N GLY A 208 -4.52 28.90 -5.73
CA GLY A 208 -3.21 29.54 -5.78
C GLY A 208 -2.51 29.50 -7.16
N GLY A 209 -3.13 28.97 -8.21
CA GLY A 209 -2.55 28.95 -9.55
C GLY A 209 -1.39 27.97 -9.76
N THR A 210 -0.85 27.39 -8.69
CA THR A 210 0.07 26.26 -8.77
C THR A 210 -0.70 25.09 -9.38
N ARG A 211 -0.45 24.81 -10.66
CA ARG A 211 -0.75 23.47 -11.17
C ARG A 211 0.05 22.54 -10.27
N HIS A 212 -0.61 21.73 -9.44
CA HIS A 212 -0.15 20.36 -9.33
C HIS A 212 -0.17 19.88 -10.77
N GLN A 213 1.01 19.89 -11.42
CA GLN A 213 1.17 19.11 -12.62
C GLN A 213 0.62 17.75 -12.20
N PRO A 214 -0.40 17.22 -12.90
CA PRO A 214 -0.62 15.81 -12.80
C PRO A 214 0.77 15.20 -13.00
N LEU A 215 1.11 14.20 -12.22
CA LEU A 215 2.16 13.28 -12.62
C LEU A 215 1.65 12.62 -13.93
N SER A 216 1.62 13.41 -15.00
CA SER A 216 1.29 13.07 -16.36
C SER A 216 2.63 12.78 -16.95
N MET A 217 2.82 11.51 -17.28
CA MET A 217 3.89 11.09 -18.15
C MET A 217 3.89 12.00 -19.39
N PRO A 218 5.04 12.60 -19.78
CA PRO A 218 5.16 13.29 -21.06
C PRO A 218 4.66 12.38 -22.19
N ASP A 219 3.85 12.90 -23.11
CA ASP A 219 3.25 12.10 -24.20
C ASP A 219 4.32 11.31 -24.98
N VAL A 220 5.52 11.88 -25.13
CA VAL A 220 6.68 11.26 -25.78
C VAL A 220 7.20 9.99 -25.08
N LEU A 221 6.83 9.76 -23.83
CA LEU A 221 7.18 8.56 -23.06
C LEU A 221 6.05 7.54 -22.99
N HIS A 222 4.83 7.88 -23.45
CA HIS A 222 3.66 7.01 -23.35
C HIS A 222 3.91 5.64 -23.99
N ASP A 223 4.35 5.64 -25.24
CA ASP A 223 4.65 4.41 -25.98
C ASP A 223 5.76 3.60 -25.31
N SER A 224 6.72 4.27 -24.66
CA SER A 224 7.82 3.59 -23.98
C SER A 224 7.33 2.89 -22.71
N PHE A 225 6.50 3.54 -21.90
CA PHE A 225 5.90 2.90 -20.71
C PHE A 225 4.95 1.78 -21.09
N GLN A 226 4.16 1.97 -22.15
CA GLN A 226 3.29 0.94 -22.69
C GLN A 226 4.10 -0.27 -23.19
N PHE A 227 5.21 -0.04 -23.90
CA PHE A 227 6.13 -1.09 -24.35
C PHE A 227 6.69 -1.92 -23.18
N PHE A 228 7.01 -1.26 -22.06
CA PHE A 228 7.46 -1.94 -20.84
C PHE A 228 6.33 -2.55 -20.00
N GLY A 229 5.07 -2.27 -20.33
CA GLY A 229 3.92 -2.60 -19.49
C GLY A 229 4.07 -2.03 -18.08
N LEU A 230 4.57 -0.79 -17.98
CA LEU A 230 4.78 -0.07 -16.73
C LEU A 230 3.77 1.07 -16.61
N THR A 231 3.32 1.33 -15.39
CA THR A 231 2.42 2.44 -15.05
C THR A 231 3.23 3.57 -14.42
N TYR A 232 2.95 4.81 -14.80
CA TYR A 232 3.56 5.99 -14.18
C TYR A 232 2.80 6.40 -12.89
N PRO A 233 3.47 6.86 -11.82
CA PRO A 233 4.93 6.95 -11.67
C PRO A 233 5.58 5.58 -11.43
N THR A 234 6.79 5.40 -11.96
CA THR A 234 7.62 4.21 -11.73
C THR A 234 9.03 4.64 -11.33
N ASP A 235 9.74 3.83 -10.54
CA ASP A 235 11.12 4.11 -10.15
C ASP A 235 12.14 3.41 -11.07
N LEU A 236 13.40 3.83 -10.97
CA LEU A 236 14.49 3.27 -11.79
C LEU A 236 14.73 1.77 -11.54
N ASN A 237 14.42 1.25 -10.36
CA ASN A 237 14.61 -0.16 -10.05
C ASN A 237 13.53 -1.01 -10.71
N ALA A 238 12.27 -0.58 -10.68
CA ALA A 238 11.17 -1.22 -11.39
C ALA A 238 11.41 -1.25 -12.91
N LEU A 239 11.93 -0.16 -13.49
CA LEU A 239 12.31 -0.11 -14.91
C LEU A 239 13.44 -1.10 -15.24
N ARG A 240 14.49 -1.16 -14.41
CA ARG A 240 15.64 -2.08 -14.60
C ARG A 240 15.22 -3.54 -14.56
N GLU A 241 14.36 -3.90 -13.61
CA GLU A 241 13.85 -5.25 -13.46
C GLU A 241 13.06 -5.67 -14.70
N ARG A 242 12.17 -4.80 -15.20
CA ARG A 242 11.42 -5.09 -16.43
C ARG A 242 12.31 -5.16 -17.67
N TYR A 243 13.30 -4.29 -17.77
CA TYR A 243 14.28 -4.34 -18.85
C TYR A 243 15.01 -5.68 -18.88
N HIS A 244 15.46 -6.17 -17.73
CA HIS A 244 16.14 -7.46 -17.66
C HIS A 244 15.23 -8.62 -18.09
N GLN A 245 13.96 -8.61 -17.66
CA GLN A 245 12.97 -9.62 -18.05
C GLN A 245 12.70 -9.61 -19.56
N LEU A 246 12.49 -8.44 -20.16
CA LEU A 246 12.23 -8.32 -21.59
C LEU A 246 13.48 -8.60 -22.44
N ALA A 247 14.66 -8.20 -21.97
CA ALA A 247 15.93 -8.46 -22.65
C ALA A 247 16.20 -9.97 -22.79
N LEU A 248 15.86 -10.77 -21.78
CA LEU A 248 15.97 -12.23 -21.87
C LEU A 248 15.05 -12.84 -22.93
N SER A 249 13.89 -12.24 -23.17
CA SER A 249 12.88 -12.71 -24.13
C SER A 249 13.13 -12.21 -25.56
N TYR A 250 13.66 -11.00 -25.71
CA TYR A 250 13.91 -10.37 -27.02
C TYR A 250 15.33 -10.55 -27.53
N HIS A 251 16.21 -11.23 -26.78
CA HIS A 251 17.58 -11.47 -27.22
C HIS A 251 17.61 -12.32 -28.50
N PRO A 252 18.34 -11.91 -29.56
CA PRO A 252 18.46 -12.67 -30.80
C PRO A 252 18.91 -14.12 -30.57
N ASP A 253 19.90 -14.32 -29.70
CA ASP A 253 20.42 -15.65 -29.36
C ASP A 253 19.42 -16.56 -28.64
N LYS A 254 18.28 -16.03 -28.20
CA LYS A 254 17.20 -16.77 -27.53
C LYS A 254 15.93 -16.86 -28.35
N GLY A 255 16.02 -16.58 -29.66
CA GLY A 255 14.89 -16.62 -30.59
C GLY A 255 14.10 -15.32 -30.67
N GLY A 256 14.61 -14.23 -30.08
CA GLY A 256 14.09 -12.88 -30.28
C GLY A 256 14.61 -12.25 -31.58
N SER A 257 14.25 -10.98 -31.83
CA SER A 257 14.74 -10.23 -32.99
C SER A 257 15.64 -9.08 -32.57
N LEU A 258 16.64 -8.79 -33.40
CA LEU A 258 17.53 -7.65 -33.23
C LEU A 258 16.74 -6.33 -33.16
N GLU A 259 15.68 -6.22 -33.96
CA GLU A 259 14.78 -5.08 -34.00
C GLU A 259 14.05 -4.87 -32.66
N MET A 260 13.51 -5.93 -32.06
CA MET A 260 12.84 -5.86 -30.75
C MET A 260 13.82 -5.47 -29.62
N MET A 261 15.05 -5.99 -29.68
CA MET A 261 16.09 -5.61 -28.71
C MET A 261 16.49 -4.13 -28.85
N GLN A 262 16.55 -3.60 -30.08
CA GLN A 262 16.81 -2.18 -30.33
C GLN A 262 15.67 -1.28 -29.84
N GLN A 263 14.41 -1.69 -30.04
CA GLN A 263 13.23 -0.98 -29.53
C GLN A 263 13.23 -0.96 -27.99
N LEU A 264 13.50 -2.10 -27.34
CA LEU A 264 13.64 -2.21 -25.88
C LEU A 264 14.72 -1.28 -25.33
N ASN A 265 15.91 -1.28 -25.94
CA ASN A 265 17.02 -0.40 -25.54
C ASN A 265 16.67 1.08 -25.67
N THR A 266 15.96 1.45 -26.75
CA THR A 266 15.57 2.83 -27.03
C THR A 266 14.53 3.30 -26.01
N ALA A 267 13.50 2.51 -25.75
CA ALA A 267 12.49 2.81 -24.75
C ALA A 267 13.09 2.88 -23.33
N TYR A 268 14.03 1.98 -23.00
CA TYR A 268 14.73 2.00 -21.70
C TYR A 268 15.48 3.32 -21.48
N ARG A 269 16.27 3.77 -22.46
CA ARG A 269 17.03 5.02 -22.35
C ARG A 269 16.11 6.20 -22.09
N ARG A 270 15.06 6.36 -22.93
CA ARG A 270 14.07 7.45 -22.82
C ARG A 270 13.48 7.56 -21.42
N ILE A 271 13.01 6.44 -20.86
CA ILE A 271 12.43 6.43 -19.51
C ILE A 271 13.52 6.67 -18.45
N SER A 272 14.67 6.01 -18.57
CA SER A 272 15.73 6.11 -17.57
C SER A 272 16.33 7.52 -17.46
N ASP A 273 16.47 8.23 -18.59
CA ASP A 273 16.98 9.59 -18.63
C ASP A 273 15.98 10.56 -17.99
N TYR A 274 14.69 10.40 -18.30
CA TYR A 274 13.62 11.17 -17.67
C TYR A 274 13.56 10.96 -16.16
N LEU A 275 13.61 9.71 -15.69
CA LEU A 275 13.58 9.39 -14.25
C LEU A 275 14.82 9.89 -13.52
N ARG A 276 15.99 9.92 -14.16
CA ARG A 276 17.20 10.53 -13.59
C ARG A 276 17.08 12.04 -13.49
N GLN A 277 16.62 12.72 -14.54
CA GLN A 277 16.44 14.17 -14.55
C GLN A 277 15.44 14.61 -13.48
N THR A 278 14.25 14.00 -13.47
CA THR A 278 13.19 14.31 -12.49
C THR A 278 13.51 13.87 -11.06
N GLY A 279 14.40 12.89 -10.87
CA GLY A 279 14.92 12.51 -9.55
C GLY A 279 16.00 13.47 -9.02
N THR A 280 16.73 14.15 -9.90
CA THR A 280 17.79 15.11 -9.53
C THR A 280 17.20 16.47 -9.16
N ASP A 281 16.13 16.89 -9.84
CA ASP A 281 15.42 18.16 -9.56
C ASP A 281 14.63 18.15 -8.24
N ARG A 282 14.41 16.97 -7.62
CA ARG A 282 13.74 16.83 -6.31
C ARG A 282 14.69 16.88 -5.11
N ALA A 283 16.00 16.89 -5.34
CA ALA A 283 17.03 16.89 -4.30
C ALA A 283 17.64 18.29 -4.04
N SER A 284 17.00 19.36 -4.51
CA SER A 284 17.40 20.76 -4.31
C SER A 284 16.50 21.48 -3.31
#